data_AF-A0A059Y8P1-F1
#
_entry.id   AF-A0A059Y8P1-F1
#
_cell.length_a   1.000
_cell.length_b   1.000
_cell.length_c   1.000
_cell.angle_alpha   90.00
_cell.angle_beta   90.00
_cell.angle_gamma   90.00
#
_symmetry.space_group_name_H-M   'P 1'
#
loop_
_entity.id
_entity.type
_entity.pdbx_description
1 polymer ?
#
loop_
_entity_poly.entity_id
_entity_poly.type
_entity_poly.pdbx_seq_one_letter_code
_entity_poly.pdbx_strand_id
1 'polypeptide(L)'
;MSQKDFKVVINFIGNKQVTFNNALVYFNADEEGDWVSLVDNSILGYDITLLKIVDLSNKLTKYIFAKNTNITVAKNIISIYTFSEFVFFIETKAKKQYNESYKEVSKKVAALEAMQQLGISIDQLLELNKLKEEKYILKMKNLHKLKEEE
;
A
#
# COMPACT_ATOMS: atom_id res chain seq x y z
N MET A 1 -13.12 -5.60 22.85
CA MET A 1 -13.21 -6.82 22.01
C MET A 1 -11.79 -7.24 21.68
N SER A 2 -11.45 -8.52 21.84
CA SER A 2 -10.15 -9.07 21.41
C SER A 2 -10.07 -9.03 19.89
N GLN A 3 -9.04 -8.40 19.32
CA GLN A 3 -8.85 -8.38 17.87
C GLN A 3 -8.35 -9.77 17.44
N LYS A 4 -9.03 -10.39 16.47
CA LYS A 4 -8.73 -11.74 16.01
C LYS A 4 -7.47 -11.74 15.13
N ASP A 5 -6.53 -12.63 15.42
CA ASP A 5 -5.32 -12.85 14.62
C ASP A 5 -5.53 -13.87 13.50
N PHE A 6 -4.77 -13.69 12.43
CA PHE A 6 -4.88 -14.47 11.21
C PHE A 6 -3.53 -15.04 10.80
N LYS A 7 -3.58 -16.17 10.09
CA LYS A 7 -2.50 -16.54 9.18
C LYS A 7 -2.59 -15.66 7.94
N VAL A 8 -1.53 -14.95 7.60
CA VAL A 8 -1.47 -14.06 6.42
C VAL A 8 -0.52 -14.68 5.41
N VAL A 9 -0.98 -14.82 4.16
CA VAL A 9 -0.17 -15.29 3.03
C VAL A 9 -0.20 -14.21 1.96
N ILE A 10 0.97 -13.71 1.58
CA ILE A 10 1.11 -12.67 0.56
C ILE A 10 1.88 -13.24 -0.62
N ASN A 11 1.25 -13.21 -1.78
CA ASN A 11 1.80 -13.66 -3.06
C ASN A 11 2.13 -12.43 -3.90
N PHE A 12 3.42 -12.28 -4.23
CA PHE A 12 3.95 -11.17 -5.01
C PHE A 12 4.18 -11.57 -6.47
N ILE A 13 4.47 -10.59 -7.31
CA ILE A 13 4.95 -10.86 -8.67
C ILE A 13 6.26 -11.67 -8.63
N GLY A 14 6.46 -12.51 -9.64
CA GLY A 14 7.67 -13.33 -9.74
C GLY A 14 7.72 -14.55 -8.81
N ASN A 15 6.55 -15.11 -8.43
CA ASN A 15 6.42 -16.32 -7.59
C ASN A 15 7.05 -16.20 -6.19
N LYS A 16 7.26 -14.99 -5.68
CA LYS A 16 7.69 -14.76 -4.30
C LYS A 16 6.49 -14.81 -3.36
N GLN A 17 6.67 -15.43 -2.20
CA GLN A 17 5.63 -15.53 -1.18
C GLN A 17 6.22 -15.27 0.21
N VAL A 18 5.44 -14.65 1.09
CA VAL A 18 5.71 -14.62 2.53
C VAL A 18 4.48 -15.09 3.29
N THR A 19 4.72 -15.69 4.46
CA THR A 19 3.67 -16.09 5.39
C THR A 19 3.95 -15.49 6.78
N PHE A 20 2.92 -14.91 7.38
CA PHE A 20 2.90 -14.54 8.79
C PHE A 20 1.89 -15.45 9.50
N ASN A 21 2.33 -16.26 10.46
CA ASN A 21 1.45 -17.28 11.05
C ASN A 21 0.46 -16.71 12.08
N ASN A 22 0.78 -15.55 12.64
CA ASN A 22 -0.04 -14.86 13.63
C ASN A 22 0.14 -13.36 13.44
N ALA A 23 -0.77 -12.75 12.68
CA ALA A 23 -0.71 -11.33 12.38
C ALA A 23 -2.08 -10.66 12.32
N LEU A 24 -2.06 -9.36 12.57
CA LEU A 24 -3.17 -8.43 12.32
C LEU A 24 -2.84 -7.66 11.04
N VAL A 25 -3.82 -7.54 10.15
CA VAL A 25 -3.66 -6.78 8.91
C VAL A 25 -4.65 -5.63 8.89
N TYR A 26 -4.12 -4.44 8.60
CA TYR A 26 -4.89 -3.23 8.38
C TYR A 26 -4.60 -2.70 6.99
N PHE A 27 -5.58 -2.04 6.40
CA PHE A 27 -5.42 -1.33 5.14
C PHE A 27 -5.82 0.13 5.33
N ASN A 28 -5.18 1.01 4.57
CA ASN A 28 -5.54 2.42 4.52
C ASN A 28 -6.44 2.62 3.28
N ALA A 29 -7.76 2.58 3.51
CA ALA A 29 -8.74 2.95 2.49
C ALA A 29 -8.84 4.47 2.39
N ASP A 30 -9.06 4.97 1.18
CA ASP A 30 -9.55 6.32 0.89
C ASP A 30 -8.71 7.51 1.38
N GLU A 31 -7.38 7.38 1.40
CA GLU A 31 -6.47 8.54 1.52
C GLU A 31 -6.59 9.41 2.80
N GLU A 32 -7.42 8.99 3.77
CA GLU A 32 -7.80 9.72 4.97
C GLU A 32 -7.32 9.00 6.24
N GLY A 33 -5.99 8.96 6.48
CA GLY A 33 -5.37 8.81 7.81
C GLY A 33 -5.57 7.52 8.62
N ASP A 34 -6.66 6.80 8.41
CA ASP A 34 -7.19 5.80 9.32
C ASP A 34 -6.87 4.39 8.84
N TRP A 35 -6.71 3.50 9.82
CA TRP A 35 -6.40 2.10 9.59
C TRP A 35 -7.67 1.28 9.78
N VAL A 36 -8.10 0.61 8.71
CA VAL A 36 -9.23 -0.32 8.76
C VAL A 36 -8.68 -1.73 8.95
N SER A 37 -9.12 -2.43 9.99
CA SER A 37 -8.74 -3.82 10.21
C SER A 37 -9.44 -4.72 9.20
N LEU A 38 -8.70 -5.68 8.64
CA LEU A 38 -9.32 -6.83 7.97
C LEU A 38 -10.05 -7.69 9.00
N VAL A 39 -11.23 -8.18 8.62
CA VAL A 39 -12.08 -9.05 9.42
C VAL A 39 -12.48 -10.28 8.61
N ASP A 40 -12.97 -11.32 9.28
CA ASP A 40 -13.44 -12.54 8.61
C ASP A 40 -14.47 -12.25 7.52
N ASN A 41 -14.44 -13.04 6.45
CA ASN A 41 -15.33 -12.95 5.29
C ASN A 41 -15.23 -11.65 4.48
N SER A 42 -14.12 -10.91 4.61
CA SER A 42 -13.84 -9.73 3.78
C SER A 42 -13.29 -10.14 2.40
N ILE A 43 -13.69 -9.40 1.36
CA ILE A 43 -13.12 -9.47 0.00
C ILE A 43 -12.87 -8.02 -0.44
N LEU A 44 -11.63 -7.70 -0.81
CA LEU A 44 -11.26 -6.36 -1.28
C LEU A 44 -10.40 -6.44 -2.55
N GLY A 45 -10.55 -5.43 -3.40
CA GLY A 45 -9.71 -5.21 -4.57
C GLY A 45 -9.32 -3.74 -4.66
N TYR A 46 -8.02 -3.45 -4.84
CA TYR A 46 -7.50 -2.09 -4.97
C TYR A 46 -6.41 -2.02 -6.04
N ASP A 47 -6.41 -0.95 -6.83
CA ASP A 47 -5.32 -0.66 -7.77
C ASP A 47 -4.01 -0.37 -7.03
N ILE A 48 -4.09 0.35 -5.90
CA ILE A 48 -2.98 0.52 -4.96
C ILE A 48 -3.52 0.76 -3.56
N THR A 49 -2.92 0.10 -2.56
CA THR A 49 -3.23 0.36 -1.14
C THR A 49 -2.01 0.12 -0.26
N LEU A 50 -1.90 0.86 0.84
CA LEU A 50 -0.94 0.61 1.89
C LEU A 50 -1.54 -0.37 2.90
N LEU A 51 -0.86 -1.50 3.08
CA LEU A 51 -1.17 -2.48 4.11
C LEU A 51 -0.18 -2.35 5.27
N LYS A 52 -0.69 -2.51 6.48
CA LYS A 52 0.06 -2.66 7.72
C LYS A 52 -0.13 -4.08 8.24
N ILE A 53 0.97 -4.78 8.44
CA ILE A 53 1.02 -6.16 8.94
C ILE A 53 1.71 -6.11 10.29
N VAL A 54 0.97 -6.41 11.36
CA VAL A 54 1.49 -6.52 12.72
C VAL A 54 1.69 -7.99 13.02
N ASP A 55 2.93 -8.47 12.94
CA ASP A 55 3.31 -9.84 13.27
C ASP A 55 3.46 -9.99 14.79
N LEU A 56 2.53 -10.70 15.39
CA LEU A 56 2.47 -10.92 16.84
C LEU A 56 3.49 -11.97 17.30
N SER A 57 3.90 -12.89 16.41
CA SER A 57 4.93 -13.89 16.73
C SER A 57 6.30 -13.23 16.92
N ASN A 58 6.67 -12.37 15.97
CA ASN A 58 7.99 -11.73 15.94
C ASN A 58 8.00 -10.32 16.55
N LYS A 59 6.85 -9.83 17.03
CA LYS A 59 6.66 -8.49 17.62
C LYS A 59 7.18 -7.37 16.70
N LEU A 60 6.91 -7.50 15.41
CA LEU A 60 7.33 -6.54 14.39
C LEU A 60 6.14 -6.04 13.58
N THR A 61 6.27 -4.85 13.02
CA THR A 61 5.28 -4.25 12.14
C THR A 61 5.93 -3.95 10.81
N LYS A 62 5.35 -4.47 9.73
CA LYS A 62 5.77 -4.21 8.35
C LYS A 62 4.67 -3.54 7.59
N TYR A 63 5.08 -2.77 6.60
CA TYR A 63 4.21 -2.04 5.70
C TYR A 63 4.50 -2.46 4.26
N ILE A 64 3.49 -2.51 3.42
CA ILE A 64 3.62 -2.86 2.00
C ILE A 64 2.66 -2.00 1.19
N PHE A 65 3.18 -1.40 0.11
CA PHE A 65 2.37 -0.83 -0.96
C PHE A 65 1.97 -1.95 -1.91
N ALA A 66 0.72 -2.43 -1.79
CA ALA A 66 0.18 -3.52 -2.60
C ALA A 66 -0.50 -2.94 -3.85
N LYS A 67 0.02 -3.27 -5.04
CA LYS A 67 -0.47 -2.82 -6.36
C LYS A 67 -1.29 -3.91 -7.02
N ASN A 68 -2.41 -3.54 -7.65
CA ASN A 68 -3.36 -4.44 -8.28
C ASN A 68 -3.67 -5.62 -7.35
N THR A 69 -4.05 -5.29 -6.12
CA THR A 69 -4.15 -6.26 -5.04
C THR A 69 -5.55 -6.83 -4.91
N ASN A 70 -5.63 -8.14 -4.68
CA ASN A 70 -6.83 -8.83 -4.24
C ASN A 70 -6.58 -9.41 -2.85
N ILE A 71 -7.51 -9.16 -1.93
CA ILE A 71 -7.44 -9.61 -0.55
C ILE A 71 -8.70 -10.41 -0.24
N THR A 72 -8.52 -11.62 0.28
CA THR A 72 -9.64 -12.47 0.74
C THR A 72 -9.35 -12.96 2.15
N VAL A 73 -10.38 -12.95 3.00
CA VAL A 73 -10.30 -13.44 4.37
C VAL A 73 -11.28 -14.59 4.54
N ALA A 74 -10.76 -15.82 4.66
CA ALA A 74 -11.57 -17.01 4.81
C ALA A 74 -10.88 -18.02 5.71
N LYS A 75 -11.65 -18.71 6.57
CA LYS A 75 -11.16 -19.79 7.43
C LYS A 75 -9.94 -19.39 8.26
N ASN A 76 -9.94 -18.17 8.83
CA ASN A 76 -8.82 -17.61 9.59
C ASN A 76 -7.51 -17.38 8.80
N ILE A 77 -7.61 -17.29 7.47
CA ILE A 77 -6.49 -17.02 6.58
C ILE A 77 -6.80 -15.76 5.78
N ILE A 78 -5.86 -14.80 5.81
CA ILE A 78 -5.84 -13.65 4.92
C ILE A 78 -4.93 -14.01 3.74
N SER A 79 -5.50 -14.12 2.56
CA SER A 79 -4.78 -14.35 1.31
C SER A 79 -4.71 -13.05 0.53
N ILE A 80 -3.48 -12.58 0.26
CA ILE A 80 -3.20 -11.35 -0.46
C ILE A 80 -2.46 -11.72 -1.75
N TYR A 81 -2.98 -11.28 -2.88
CA TYR A 81 -2.34 -11.43 -4.19
C TYR A 81 -2.08 -10.04 -4.73
N THR A 82 -0.82 -9.71 -5.00
CA THR A 82 -0.39 -8.37 -5.40
C THR A 82 0.61 -8.44 -6.54
N PHE A 83 0.59 -7.45 -7.43
CA PHE A 83 1.58 -7.29 -8.49
C PHE A 83 2.78 -6.46 -8.03
N SER A 84 2.85 -6.11 -6.75
CA SER A 84 4.02 -5.47 -6.17
C SER A 84 5.24 -6.40 -6.15
N GLU A 85 6.41 -5.77 -6.21
CA GLU A 85 7.68 -6.40 -5.84
C GLU A 85 7.70 -6.78 -4.35
N PHE A 86 8.57 -7.72 -4.01
CA PHE A 86 8.81 -8.13 -2.62
C PHE A 86 9.62 -7.06 -1.89
N VAL A 87 8.95 -5.98 -1.47
CA VAL A 87 9.54 -4.86 -0.76
C VAL A 87 8.66 -4.51 0.44
N PHE A 88 9.29 -4.46 1.61
CA PHE A 88 8.65 -4.05 2.86
C PHE A 88 9.15 -2.70 3.32
N PHE A 89 8.34 -2.04 4.13
CA PHE A 89 8.62 -0.75 4.73
C PHE A 89 8.46 -0.84 6.24
N ILE A 90 9.20 -0.01 6.95
CA ILE A 90 9.16 0.15 8.41
C ILE A 90 9.04 1.62 8.79
N GLU A 91 8.53 1.88 9.99
CA GLU A 91 8.48 3.25 10.52
C GLU A 91 9.89 3.81 10.79
N THR A 92 10.05 5.10 10.53
CA THR A 92 11.26 5.85 10.79
C THR A 92 10.99 7.13 11.61
N LYS A 93 12.00 7.58 12.34
CA LYS A 93 11.98 8.86 13.06
C LYS A 93 12.29 10.05 12.15
N ALA A 94 12.80 9.81 10.93
CA ALA A 94 13.14 10.86 9.98
C ALA A 94 11.88 11.66 9.59
N LYS A 95 11.92 12.98 9.75
CA LYS A 95 10.81 13.87 9.40
C LYS A 95 10.97 14.35 7.95
N LYS A 96 9.86 14.38 7.21
CA LYS A 96 9.73 15.06 5.90
C LYS A 96 10.67 14.56 4.79
N GLN A 97 11.16 13.32 4.87
CA GLN A 97 12.12 12.76 3.91
C GLN A 97 11.64 12.84 2.46
N TYR A 98 10.32 12.75 2.22
CA TYR A 98 9.75 12.67 0.87
C TYR A 98 8.91 13.90 0.51
N ASN A 99 9.00 15.00 1.26
CA ASN A 99 8.11 16.15 1.07
C ASN A 99 8.39 16.91 -0.23
N GLU A 100 9.65 17.05 -0.61
CA GLU A 100 10.04 17.77 -1.83
C GLU A 100 9.61 16.99 -3.07
N SER A 101 9.94 15.70 -3.13
CA SER A 101 9.48 14.79 -4.18
C SER A 101 7.96 14.75 -4.27
N TYR A 102 7.26 14.67 -3.13
CA TYR A 102 5.79 14.70 -3.12
C TYR A 102 5.22 15.98 -3.74
N LYS A 103 5.80 17.15 -3.43
CA LYS A 103 5.38 18.43 -4.01
C LYS A 103 5.64 18.49 -5.51
N GLU A 104 6.79 17.98 -5.96
CA GLU A 104 7.14 17.97 -7.38
C GLU A 104 6.18 17.07 -8.18
N VAL A 105 5.99 15.83 -7.75
CA VAL A 105 5.07 14.88 -8.39
C VAL A 105 3.64 15.42 -8.37
N SER A 106 3.20 16.02 -7.26
CA SER A 106 1.86 16.63 -7.17
C SER A 106 1.64 17.74 -8.20
N LYS A 107 2.65 18.54 -8.51
CA LYS A 107 2.57 19.57 -9.56
C LYS A 107 2.46 18.94 -10.95
N LYS A 108 3.24 17.88 -11.24
CA LYS A 108 3.18 17.17 -12.52
C LYS A 108 1.83 16.51 -12.74
N VAL A 109 1.29 15.85 -11.71
CA VAL A 109 -0.06 15.27 -11.73
C VAL A 109 -1.10 16.35 -12.04
N ALA A 110 -1.10 17.46 -11.29
CA ALA A 110 -2.06 18.53 -11.50
C ALA A 110 -2.00 19.13 -12.92
N ALA A 111 -0.81 19.30 -13.47
CA ALA A 111 -0.63 19.79 -14.84
C ALA A 111 -1.22 18.83 -15.88
N LEU A 112 -0.94 17.52 -15.76
CA LEU A 112 -1.46 16.50 -16.67
C LEU A 112 -2.98 16.28 -16.52
N GLU A 113 -3.53 16.38 -15.31
CA GLU A 113 -4.98 16.32 -15.07
C GLU A 113 -5.70 17.52 -15.72
N ALA A 114 -5.12 18.72 -15.65
CA ALA A 114 -5.67 19.89 -16.34
C ALA A 114 -5.63 19.70 -17.87
N MET A 115 -4.56 19.12 -18.41
CA MET A 115 -4.45 18.80 -19.84
C MET A 115 -5.44 17.69 -20.25
N GLN A 116 -5.73 16.71 -19.39
CA GLN A 116 -6.65 15.61 -19.68
C GLN A 116 -8.04 16.12 -20.09
N GLN A 117 -8.49 17.25 -19.52
CA GLN A 117 -9.75 17.89 -19.88
C GLN A 117 -9.79 18.40 -21.34
N LEU A 118 -8.63 18.65 -21.93
CA LEU A 118 -8.45 19.12 -23.32
C LEU A 118 -8.11 17.98 -24.29
N GLY A 119 -7.91 16.76 -23.76
CA GLY A 119 -7.36 15.62 -24.50
C GLY A 119 -5.84 15.52 -24.33
N ILE A 120 -5.37 14.33 -23.93
CA ILE A 120 -3.95 13.98 -23.80
C ILE A 120 -3.62 12.76 -24.64
N SER A 121 -2.34 12.61 -25.00
CA SER A 121 -1.86 11.42 -25.69
C SER A 121 -1.90 10.18 -24.77
N ILE A 122 -1.80 9.00 -25.38
CA ILE A 122 -1.71 7.73 -24.63
C ILE A 122 -0.48 7.73 -23.71
N ASP A 123 0.67 8.21 -24.20
CA ASP A 123 1.89 8.28 -23.39
C ASP A 123 1.72 9.20 -22.18
N GLN A 124 1.05 10.34 -22.36
CA GLN A 124 0.74 11.27 -21.26
C GLN A 124 -0.24 10.67 -20.25
N LEU A 125 -1.21 9.87 -20.71
CA LEU A 125 -2.15 9.16 -19.84
C LEU A 125 -1.41 8.08 -19.01
N LEU A 126 -0.52 7.32 -19.63
CA LEU A 126 0.29 6.32 -18.93
C LEU A 126 1.21 6.98 -17.88
N GLU A 127 1.82 8.11 -18.23
CA GLU A 127 2.64 8.89 -17.31
C GLU A 127 1.81 9.45 -16.15
N LEU A 128 0.61 9.96 -16.42
CA LEU A 128 -0.31 10.44 -15.39
C LEU A 128 -0.64 9.32 -14.37
N ASN A 129 -0.92 8.11 -14.84
CA ASN A 129 -1.21 6.97 -13.96
C ASN A 129 -0.01 6.61 -13.07
N LYS A 130 1.21 6.56 -13.65
CA LYS A 130 2.44 6.32 -12.88
C LYS A 130 2.67 7.40 -11.82
N LEU A 131 2.50 8.66 -12.18
CA LEU A 131 2.67 9.78 -11.27
C LEU A 131 1.61 9.80 -10.17
N LYS A 132 0.38 9.34 -10.43
CA LYS A 132 -0.66 9.17 -9.40
C LYS A 132 -0.27 8.09 -8.38
N GLU A 133 0.21 6.94 -8.85
CA GLU A 133 0.74 5.90 -7.96
C GLU A 133 1.91 6.41 -7.11
N GLU A 134 2.87 7.09 -7.74
CA GLU A 134 4.03 7.66 -7.03
C GLU A 134 3.59 8.71 -6.00
N LYS A 135 2.67 9.60 -6.37
CA LYS A 135 2.08 10.60 -5.48
C LYS A 135 1.46 9.93 -4.25
N TYR A 136 0.69 8.86 -4.44
CA TYR A 136 0.09 8.09 -3.35
C TYR A 136 1.15 7.48 -2.43
N ILE A 137 2.16 6.81 -2.99
CA ILE A 137 3.25 6.20 -2.22
C ILE A 137 3.99 7.25 -1.40
N LEU A 138 4.36 8.38 -1.99
CA LEU A 138 5.07 9.47 -1.31
C LEU A 138 4.19 10.12 -0.22
N LYS A 139 2.88 10.31 -0.48
CA LYS A 139 1.91 10.81 0.51
C LYS A 139 1.90 9.91 1.73
N MET A 140 1.73 8.61 1.52
CA MET A 140 1.65 7.61 2.59
C MET A 140 2.98 7.44 3.33
N LYS A 141 4.12 7.45 2.62
CA LYS A 141 5.45 7.43 3.26
C LYS A 141 5.65 8.64 4.18
N ASN A 142 5.21 9.83 3.77
CA ASN A 142 5.29 11.01 4.64
C ASN A 142 4.32 10.95 5.83
N LEU A 143 3.08 10.52 5.60
CA LEU A 143 2.03 10.47 6.62
C LEU A 143 2.36 9.46 7.73
N HIS A 144 2.74 8.25 7.33
CA HIS A 144 3.06 7.14 8.24
C HIS A 144 4.56 7.03 8.55
N LYS A 145 5.38 7.97 8.07
CA LYS A 145 6.84 8.03 8.25
C LYS A 145 7.52 6.71 7.93
N LEU A 146 7.36 6.24 6.69
CA LEU A 146 7.84 4.93 6.26
C LEU A 146 9.13 5.05 5.47
N LYS A 147 10.07 4.14 5.71
CA LYS A 147 11.25 3.90 4.86
C LYS A 147 11.30 2.44 4.45
N GLU A 148 12.00 2.13 3.37
CA GLU A 148 12.21 0.76 2.92
C GLU A 148 13.00 -0.04 3.98
N GLU A 149 12.65 -1.31 4.13
CA GLU A 149 13.39 -2.28 4.95
C GLU A 149 14.62 -2.73 4.14
N GLU A 150 15.82 -2.52 4.70
CA GLU A 150 17.11 -2.94 4.12
C GLU A 150 17.35 -4.45 4.27
#